data_AF-T1A810-F1
#
_entry.id   AF-T1A810-F1
#
_cell.length_a   1.000
_cell.length_b   1.000
_cell.length_c   1.000
_cell.angle_alpha   90.00
_cell.angle_beta   90.00
_cell.angle_gamma   90.00
#
_symmetry.space_group_name_H-M   'P 1'
#
loop_
_entity.id
_entity.type
_entity.pdbx_description
1 polymer ?
#
loop_
_entity_poly.entity_id
_entity_poly.type
_entity_poly.pdbx_seq_one_letter_code
_entity_poly.pdbx_strand_id
1 'polypeptide(L)'
;MEVAHTPDPDDSFMFYGMFEGKIKVHHKYGQVIKDIEALNQDALSGKYEVTAMSAPAYARVSDKYFLTSAGASFGISYGPLVIAKKQIDLAKAVVGSPGELTSSH
;
A
#
# COMPACT_ATOMS: atom_id res chain seq x y z
N MET A 1 0.41 5.93 18.41
CA MET A 1 -0.08 4.98 17.41
C MET A 1 0.10 5.66 16.07
N GLU A 2 0.97 5.07 15.26
CA GLU A 2 1.29 5.55 13.93
C GLU A 2 0.37 4.87 12.91
N VAL A 3 -0.16 5.66 11.99
CA VAL A 3 -0.88 5.20 10.81
C VAL A 3 -0.02 5.53 9.59
N ALA A 4 0.50 4.48 8.95
CA ALA A 4 1.37 4.60 7.79
C ALA A 4 0.59 4.36 6.49
N HIS A 5 0.68 5.27 5.52
CA HIS A 5 0.01 5.15 4.23
C HIS A 5 0.86 5.76 3.10
N THR A 6 0.42 5.59 1.86
CA THR A 6 1.15 6.09 0.70
C THR A 6 0.91 7.59 0.46
N PRO A 7 1.79 8.29 -0.27
CA PRO A 7 1.53 9.64 -0.73
C PRO A 7 0.51 9.70 -1.89
N ASP A 8 -0.14 8.59 -2.24
CA ASP A 8 -1.02 8.52 -3.39
C ASP A 8 -2.34 9.30 -3.14
N PRO A 9 -2.97 9.85 -4.20
CA PRO A 9 -4.18 10.67 -4.03
C PRO A 9 -5.36 9.94 -3.38
N ASP A 10 -5.51 8.64 -3.62
CA ASP A 10 -6.56 7.81 -3.04
C ASP A 10 -6.36 7.59 -1.54
N ASP A 11 -5.14 7.29 -1.10
CA ASP A 11 -4.81 7.23 0.34
C ASP A 11 -4.97 8.58 1.02
N SER A 12 -4.50 9.66 0.37
CA SER A 12 -4.67 11.02 0.86
C SER A 12 -6.15 11.38 1.03
N PHE A 13 -6.99 11.01 0.07
CA PHE A 13 -8.43 11.19 0.15
C PHE A 13 -9.04 10.37 1.29
N MET A 14 -8.63 9.12 1.44
CA MET A 14 -9.14 8.19 2.46
C MET A 14 -8.86 8.69 3.89
N PHE A 15 -7.64 9.19 4.13
CA PHE A 15 -7.21 9.59 5.47
C PHE A 15 -7.39 11.07 5.79
N TYR A 16 -7.75 11.92 4.81
CA TYR A 16 -7.93 13.37 4.98
C TYR A 16 -8.77 13.73 6.20
N GLY A 17 -9.96 13.11 6.32
CA GLY A 17 -10.88 13.44 7.40
C GLY A 17 -10.33 13.14 8.79
N MET A 18 -9.49 12.10 8.90
CA MET A 18 -8.86 11.67 10.14
C MET A 18 -7.74 12.62 10.55
N PHE A 19 -6.83 12.95 9.65
CA PHE A 19 -5.65 13.78 9.97
C PHE A 19 -5.97 15.28 10.06
N GLU A 20 -6.97 15.77 9.34
CA GLU A 20 -7.42 17.17 9.41
C GLU A 20 -8.50 17.42 10.49
N GLY A 21 -8.77 16.42 11.35
CA GLY A 21 -9.72 16.54 12.44
C GLY A 21 -11.17 16.79 12.01
N LYS A 22 -11.54 16.35 10.79
CA LYS A 22 -12.90 16.50 10.25
C LYS A 22 -13.85 15.41 10.74
N ILE A 23 -13.32 14.32 11.29
CA ILE A 23 -14.08 13.23 11.90
C ILE A 23 -13.67 13.03 13.35
N LYS A 24 -14.58 12.46 14.16
CA LYS A 24 -14.26 12.09 15.54
C LYS A 24 -13.35 10.86 15.55
N VAL A 25 -12.20 11.00 16.21
CA VAL A 25 -11.24 9.91 16.44
C VAL A 25 -11.15 9.59 17.93
N HIS A 26 -10.87 8.33 18.26
CA HIS A 26 -10.71 7.89 19.65
C HIS A 26 -9.34 8.27 20.22
N HIS A 27 -8.33 8.38 19.37
CA HIS A 27 -6.95 8.69 19.74
C HIS A 27 -6.36 9.73 18.80
N LYS A 28 -5.28 10.38 19.23
CA LYS A 28 -4.43 11.16 18.34
C LYS A 28 -3.48 10.20 17.63
N TYR A 29 -3.60 10.12 16.31
CA TYR A 29 -2.76 9.28 15.47
C TYR A 29 -1.59 10.08 14.89
N GLY A 30 -0.40 9.48 14.86
CA GLY A 30 0.73 9.98 14.07
C GLY A 30 0.56 9.58 12.61
N GLN A 31 1.01 10.45 11.70
CA GLN A 31 0.95 10.20 10.26
C GLN A 31 2.33 9.86 9.73
N VAL A 32 2.46 8.73 9.05
CA VAL A 32 3.67 8.33 8.33
C VAL A 32 3.33 8.19 6.85
N ILE A 33 4.06 8.89 5.99
CA ILE A 33 3.83 8.86 4.54
C ILE A 33 5.07 8.25 3.87
N LYS A 34 4.88 7.13 3.16
CA LYS A 34 5.98 6.42 2.46
C LYS A 34 5.48 5.68 1.24
N ASP A 35 6.39 5.39 0.32
CA ASP A 35 6.14 4.48 -0.80
C ASP A 35 5.63 3.10 -0.34
N ILE A 36 4.75 2.48 -1.13
CA ILE A 36 4.11 1.21 -0.76
C ILE A 36 5.10 0.06 -0.58
N GLU A 37 6.18 -0.01 -1.36
CA GLU A 37 7.19 -1.04 -1.19
C GLU A 37 7.97 -0.81 0.10
N ALA A 38 8.30 0.44 0.43
CA ALA A 38 8.92 0.76 1.72
C ALA A 38 8.02 0.37 2.91
N LEU A 39 6.70 0.56 2.80
CA LEU A 39 5.73 0.10 3.80
C LEU A 39 5.65 -1.42 3.89
N ASN A 40 5.63 -2.12 2.75
CA ASN A 40 5.66 -3.58 2.70
C ASN A 40 6.91 -4.14 3.41
N GLN A 41 8.08 -3.53 3.18
CA GLN A 41 9.34 -3.92 3.82
C GLN A 41 9.32 -3.63 5.32
N ASP A 42 8.87 -2.45 5.74
CA ASP A 42 8.74 -2.07 7.16
C ASP A 42 7.78 -3.03 7.90
N ALA A 43 6.70 -3.49 7.24
CA ALA A 43 5.73 -4.43 7.79
C ALA A 43 6.30 -5.81 8.11
N LEU A 44 7.35 -6.27 7.41
CA LEU A 44 8.04 -7.53 7.73
C LEU A 44 8.55 -7.54 9.17
N SER A 45 8.91 -6.35 9.70
CA SER A 45 9.37 -6.16 11.07
C SER A 45 8.28 -5.75 12.07
N GLY A 46 7.03 -5.58 11.63
CA GLY A 46 5.94 -5.13 12.50
C GLY A 46 6.04 -3.67 12.94
N LYS A 47 6.68 -2.81 12.13
CA LYS A 47 7.15 -1.48 12.56
C LYS A 47 6.06 -0.49 12.97
N TYR A 48 4.88 -0.57 12.34
CA TYR A 48 3.78 0.37 12.54
C TYR A 48 2.55 -0.35 13.06
N GLU A 49 1.78 0.30 13.93
CA GLU A 49 0.55 -0.29 14.46
C GLU A 49 -0.55 -0.43 13.39
N VAL A 50 -0.62 0.53 12.47
CA VAL A 50 -1.51 0.50 11.29
C VAL A 50 -0.69 0.88 10.06
N THR A 51 -0.73 0.08 9.00
CA THR A 51 0.01 0.35 7.76
C THR A 51 -0.79 -0.06 6.53
N ALA A 52 -0.75 0.76 5.49
CA ALA A 52 -1.10 0.35 4.14
C ALA A 52 -0.13 -0.76 3.69
N MET A 53 -0.65 -1.72 2.92
CA MET A 53 0.09 -2.93 2.57
C MET A 53 -0.47 -3.57 1.31
N SER A 54 0.42 -4.11 0.48
CA SER A 54 0.04 -4.93 -0.67
C SER A 54 -0.43 -6.32 -0.24
N ALA A 55 -1.36 -6.92 -1.01
CA ALA A 55 -1.90 -8.25 -0.67
C ALA A 55 -0.82 -9.36 -0.62
N PRO A 56 0.18 -9.41 -1.53
CA PRO A 56 1.27 -10.38 -1.41
C PRO A 56 2.15 -10.17 -0.16
N ALA A 57 2.35 -8.92 0.26
CA ALA A 57 3.07 -8.62 1.49
C ALA A 57 2.32 -9.13 2.72
N TYR A 58 0.99 -8.95 2.76
CA TYR A 58 0.15 -9.41 3.86
C TYR A 58 0.26 -10.92 4.11
N ALA A 59 0.33 -11.73 3.05
CA ALA A 59 0.52 -13.17 3.18
C ALA A 59 1.80 -13.57 3.93
N ARG A 60 2.81 -12.68 3.98
CA ARG A 60 4.09 -12.90 4.69
C ARG A 60 4.07 -12.46 6.15
N VAL A 61 3.07 -11.68 6.56
CA VAL A 61 2.99 -11.05 7.89
C VAL A 61 1.63 -11.26 8.56
N SER A 62 0.84 -12.23 8.08
CA SER A 62 -0.50 -12.55 8.60
C SER A 62 -0.48 -13.05 10.05
N ASP A 63 0.69 -13.45 10.56
CA ASP A 63 0.94 -13.78 11.96
C ASP A 63 1.05 -12.54 12.86
N LYS A 64 1.30 -11.36 12.30
CA LYS A 64 1.52 -10.10 13.02
C LYS A 64 0.38 -9.09 12.85
N TYR A 65 -0.29 -9.12 11.70
CA TYR A 65 -1.29 -8.14 11.31
C TYR A 65 -2.67 -8.76 11.04
N PHE A 66 -3.70 -8.00 11.38
CA PHE A 66 -5.08 -8.24 10.95
C PHE A 66 -5.49 -7.21 9.90
N LEU A 67 -6.24 -7.66 8.89
CA LEU A 67 -6.84 -6.75 7.92
C LEU A 67 -7.96 -5.93 8.57
N THR A 68 -7.95 -4.62 8.33
CA THR A 68 -9.03 -3.73 8.72
C THR A 68 -10.27 -4.00 7.86
N SER A 69 -11.45 -3.75 8.41
CA SER A 69 -12.72 -3.88 7.68
C SER A 69 -12.93 -2.78 6.62
N ALA A 70 -12.09 -1.76 6.60
CA ALA A 70 -12.13 -0.64 5.67
C ALA A 70 -10.72 -0.23 5.24
N GLY A 71 -10.64 0.50 4.13
CA GLY A 71 -9.40 1.11 3.62
C GLY A 71 -8.62 0.27 2.61
N ALA A 72 -9.18 -0.85 2.16
CA ALA A 72 -8.59 -1.63 1.08
C ALA A 72 -8.96 -1.04 -0.30
N SER A 73 -8.01 -1.07 -1.22
CA SER A 73 -8.19 -0.71 -2.63
C SER A 73 -8.29 -1.97 -3.48
N PHE A 74 -9.40 -2.13 -4.21
CA PHE A 74 -9.65 -3.27 -5.08
C PHE A 74 -10.15 -2.81 -6.46
N GLY A 75 -9.54 -3.35 -7.51
CA GLY A 75 -10.00 -3.17 -8.89
C GLY A 75 -10.78 -4.38 -9.37
N ILE A 76 -12.00 -4.18 -9.86
CA ILE A 76 -12.75 -5.16 -10.64
C ILE A 76 -12.75 -4.64 -12.06
N SER A 77 -12.14 -5.39 -13.00
CA SER A 77 -11.93 -5.03 -14.43
C SER A 77 -10.83 -4.00 -14.74
N TYR A 78 -10.05 -3.56 -13.76
CA TYR A 78 -8.85 -2.75 -13.97
C TYR A 78 -7.75 -3.15 -12.97
N GLY A 79 -6.49 -2.86 -13.33
CA GLY A 79 -5.33 -3.24 -12.52
C GLY A 79 -4.02 -2.77 -13.14
N PRO A 80 -2.89 -3.24 -12.60
CA PRO A 80 -1.56 -2.92 -13.10
C PRO A 80 -1.41 -3.27 -14.58
N LEU A 81 -0.73 -2.42 -15.35
CA LEU A 81 -0.49 -2.59 -16.78
C LEU A 81 1.01 -2.60 -17.06
N VAL A 82 1.43 -3.48 -17.98
CA VAL A 82 2.77 -3.45 -18.56
C VAL A 82 2.73 -2.63 -19.84
N ILE A 83 3.55 -1.58 -19.92
CA ILE A 83 3.62 -0.67 -21.09
C ILE A 83 5.01 -0.71 -21.74
N ALA A 84 5.06 -0.54 -23.07
CA ALA A 84 6.30 -0.48 -23.82
C ALA A 84 6.20 0.54 -24.97
N LYS A 85 7.33 1.17 -25.35
CA LYS A 85 7.38 2.13 -26.47
C LYS A 85 7.10 1.50 -27.83
N LYS A 86 7.26 0.18 -27.94
CA LYS A 86 7.06 -0.63 -29.14
C LYS A 86 6.66 -2.04 -28.72
N GLN A 87 6.19 -2.84 -29.67
CA GLN A 87 5.95 -4.26 -29.42
C GLN A 87 7.26 -4.97 -29.05
N ILE A 88 7.24 -5.72 -27.96
CA ILE A 88 8.40 -6.44 -27.41
C ILE A 88 8.01 -7.86 -27.05
N ASP A 89 8.98 -8.77 -27.13
CA ASP A 89 8.90 -10.11 -26.55
C ASP A 89 9.19 -9.99 -25.04
N LEU A 90 8.14 -10.05 -24.21
CA LEU A 90 8.25 -9.87 -22.76
C LEU A 90 9.20 -10.89 -22.12
N ALA A 91 9.31 -12.10 -22.67
CA ALA A 91 10.18 -13.15 -22.12
C ALA A 91 11.68 -12.82 -22.25
N LYS A 92 12.03 -11.84 -23.09
CA LYS A 92 13.41 -11.38 -23.33
C LYS A 92 13.64 -9.93 -22.92
N ALA A 93 12.62 -9.29 -22.36
CA ALA A 93 12.68 -7.88 -21.99
C ALA A 93 13.19 -7.70 -20.56
N VAL A 94 13.90 -6.61 -20.32
CA VAL A 94 14.12 -6.11 -18.96
C VAL A 94 12.87 -5.31 -18.58
N VAL A 95 12.18 -5.76 -17.54
CA VAL A 95 10.94 -5.13 -17.05
C VAL A 95 11.25 -4.39 -15.76
N GLY A 96 10.90 -3.10 -15.71
CA GLY A 96 10.91 -2.34 -14.46
C GLY A 96 9.71 -2.74 -13.61
N SER A 97 9.95 -3.09 -12.34
CA SER A 97 8.90 -3.42 -11.36
C SER A 97 8.86 -2.34 -10.27
N PRO A 98 7.67 -1.96 -9.76
CA PRO A 98 7.55 -0.97 -8.69
C PRO A 98 7.97 -1.51 -7.31
N GLY A 99 8.11 -2.83 -7.13
CA GLY A 99 8.58 -3.44 -5.88
C GLY A 99 8.23 -4.91 -5.77
N GLU A 100 9.09 -5.70 -5.10
CA GLU A 100 8.98 -7.16 -5.01
C GLU A 100 7.79 -7.66 -4.20
N LEU A 101 7.28 -6.83 -3.29
CA LEU A 101 6.15 -7.18 -2.44
C LEU A 101 4.83 -6.60 -2.94
N THR A 102 4.86 -5.84 -4.03
CA THR A 102 3.67 -5.22 -4.61
C THR A 102 2.74 -6.26 -5.24
N SER A 103 1.44 -5.97 -5.27
CA SER A 103 0.45 -6.78 -5.99
C SER A 103 0.67 -6.81 -7.51
N SER A 104 1.52 -5.93 -8.03
CA SER A 104 1.84 -5.77 -9.46
C SER A 104 3.14 -6.45 -9.90
N HIS A 105 3.87 -7.11 -9.00
CA HIS A 105 5.04 -7.90 -9.37
C HIS A 105 4.63 -9.20 -10.08
#